data_AF-A0A2D3V7I3-F1
#
_entry.id   AF-A0A2D3V7I3-F1
#
_cell.length_a   1.000
_cell.length_b   1.000
_cell.length_c   1.000
_cell.angle_alpha   90.00
_cell.angle_beta   90.00
_cell.angle_gamma   90.00
#
_symmetry.space_group_name_H-M   'P 1'
#
loop_
_entity.id
_entity.type
_entity.pdbx_description
1 polymer ?
#
loop_
_entity_poly.entity_id
_entity_poly.type
_entity_poly.pdbx_seq_one_letter_code
_entity_poly.pdbx_strand_id
1 'polypeptide(L)'
;MASLLDLPIELLILILEKVGGRELRRGGGSARLAVCRVWYTAALPIYTSGFATSHVNLYGHNIDTLRSQFGYAGFRPIRHLMHKNTREVRIHLLGHPWDEATAQADEICEYTTWNSPPYNRNEDPSTIVKALDAWRDVQLKPCLDELFSDLRRFEALESVIVEARSEPRHETVRIPHRDYMYVGTISKLLLNLPVVHNLVSLTLDTHGTELLGDDHICHMVADVLPRIRDVRLRMTRLCPDILGLRNVKAKDVKLKCLIIKLHSPQSMSDHAHESLNDTHGSFMCSGKATQTQLLDGLIRESRTLITKLDHLASGEEHSSKTKIRISHAPMILPRVQVIDCRSMTQYLLKDIWFAREDDGKPRWFEKEDGEMLVYGGPYTYDSLS
;
A
#
# COMPACT_ATOMS: atom_id res chain seq x y z
N MET A 1 -18.07 -9.27 50.19
CA MET A 1 -17.77 -9.75 48.83
C MET A 1 -17.21 -8.58 48.06
N ALA A 2 -16.09 -8.72 47.36
CA ALA A 2 -15.54 -7.62 46.57
C ALA A 2 -16.30 -7.51 45.23
N SER A 3 -16.86 -6.34 44.92
CA SER A 3 -17.48 -6.07 43.63
C SER A 3 -16.54 -5.28 42.72
N LEU A 4 -16.59 -5.54 41.41
CA LEU A 4 -15.92 -4.68 40.42
C LEU A 4 -16.51 -3.26 40.37
N LEU A 5 -17.68 -3.05 40.98
CA LEU A 5 -18.28 -1.73 41.15
C LEU A 5 -17.60 -0.91 42.26
N ASP A 6 -16.86 -1.55 43.16
CA ASP A 6 -16.15 -0.89 44.25
C ASP A 6 -14.74 -0.44 43.84
N LEU A 7 -14.36 -0.67 42.58
CA LEU A 7 -13.07 -0.22 42.05
C LEU A 7 -13.03 1.32 41.96
N PRO A 8 -11.94 1.95 42.42
CA PRO A 8 -11.63 3.33 42.07
C PRO A 8 -11.73 3.54 40.56
N ILE A 9 -12.32 4.68 40.16
CA ILE A 9 -12.58 4.98 38.76
C ILE A 9 -11.29 4.99 37.92
N GLU A 10 -10.17 5.33 38.53
CA GLU A 10 -8.83 5.32 37.92
C GLU A 10 -8.40 3.90 37.53
N LEU A 11 -8.62 2.91 38.41
CA LEU A 11 -8.31 1.51 38.11
C LEU A 11 -9.25 0.96 37.04
N LEU A 12 -10.52 1.35 37.06
CA LEU A 12 -11.49 0.99 36.03
C LEU A 12 -11.08 1.56 34.66
N ILE A 13 -10.66 2.83 34.59
CA ILE A 13 -10.12 3.46 33.39
C ILE A 13 -8.91 2.68 32.87
N LEU A 14 -7.94 2.35 33.73
CA LEU A 14 -6.75 1.59 33.34
C LEU A 14 -7.12 0.20 32.77
N ILE A 15 -8.06 -0.51 33.39
CA ILE A 15 -8.56 -1.79 32.88
C ILE A 15 -9.20 -1.60 31.50
N LEU A 16 -10.06 -0.60 31.36
CA LEU A 16 -10.76 -0.33 30.10
C LEU A 16 -9.79 0.12 28.98
N GLU A 17 -8.71 0.83 29.30
CA GLU A 17 -7.62 1.14 28.34
C GLU A 17 -6.88 -0.13 27.91
N LYS A 18 -6.75 -1.12 28.80
CA LYS A 18 -6.26 -2.46 28.46
C LYS A 18 -7.28 -3.28 27.67
N VAL A 19 -8.57 -2.99 27.73
CA VAL A 19 -9.56 -3.58 26.81
C VAL A 19 -9.50 -2.90 25.44
N GLY A 20 -9.37 -1.57 25.42
CA GLY A 20 -9.30 -0.75 24.21
C GLY A 20 -10.67 -0.40 23.66
N GLY A 21 -10.78 0.79 23.05
CA GLY A 21 -12.05 1.31 22.52
C GLY A 21 -12.71 0.39 21.48
N ARG A 22 -11.93 -0.29 20.64
CA ARG A 22 -12.44 -1.25 19.66
C ARG A 22 -13.27 -2.37 20.29
N GLU A 23 -12.78 -2.98 21.35
CA GLU A 23 -13.48 -4.10 22.00
C GLU A 23 -14.74 -3.62 22.75
N LEU A 24 -14.76 -2.37 23.20
CA LEU A 24 -15.99 -1.75 23.72
C LEU A 24 -17.02 -1.49 22.61
N ARG A 25 -16.59 -1.31 21.36
CA ARG A 25 -17.47 -1.12 20.18
C ARG A 25 -17.96 -2.43 19.56
N ARG A 26 -17.30 -3.56 19.82
CA ARG A 26 -17.54 -4.84 19.14
C ARG A 26 -18.82 -5.54 19.64
N GLY A 27 -19.58 -6.16 18.72
CA GLY A 27 -20.64 -7.13 19.05
C GLY A 27 -21.86 -6.56 19.78
N GLY A 28 -22.42 -5.45 19.29
CA GLY A 28 -23.60 -4.79 19.88
C GLY A 28 -23.39 -3.33 20.31
N GLY A 29 -22.23 -2.74 20.02
CA GLY A 29 -21.98 -1.31 20.22
C GLY A 29 -22.06 -0.87 21.69
N SER A 30 -22.73 0.26 21.93
CA SER A 30 -22.85 0.94 23.23
C SER A 30 -23.49 0.09 24.34
N ALA A 31 -24.04 -1.09 24.04
CA ALA A 31 -24.56 -2.02 25.04
C ALA A 31 -23.51 -2.39 26.09
N ARG A 32 -22.22 -2.47 25.72
CA ARG A 32 -21.10 -2.71 26.65
C ARG A 32 -20.78 -1.51 27.55
N LEU A 33 -21.27 -0.33 27.19
CA LEU A 33 -21.20 0.89 28.01
C LEU A 33 -22.34 0.96 29.03
N ALA A 34 -23.38 0.12 28.89
CA ALA A 34 -24.61 0.19 29.67
C ALA A 34 -24.59 -0.69 30.95
N VAL A 35 -23.41 -1.00 31.50
CA VAL A 35 -23.28 -1.80 32.73
C VAL A 35 -23.83 -1.03 33.94
N CYS A 36 -23.35 0.18 34.17
CA CYS A 36 -23.89 1.14 35.15
C CYS A 36 -23.36 2.55 34.85
N ARG A 37 -23.87 3.58 35.54
CA ARG A 37 -23.49 4.99 35.29
C ARG A 37 -21.99 5.24 35.47
N VAL A 38 -21.37 4.66 36.50
CA VAL A 38 -19.92 4.83 36.78
C VAL A 38 -19.08 4.20 35.66
N TRP A 39 -19.46 3.00 35.22
CA TRP A 39 -18.81 2.31 34.10
C TRP A 39 -18.98 3.05 32.79
N TYR A 40 -20.17 3.58 32.51
CA TYR A 40 -20.42 4.42 31.34
C TYR A 40 -19.49 5.64 31.32
N THR A 41 -19.40 6.37 32.43
CA THR A 41 -18.55 7.57 32.53
C THR A 41 -17.06 7.23 32.37
N ALA A 42 -16.59 6.11 32.94
CA ALA A 42 -15.21 5.67 32.80
C ALA A 42 -14.90 5.14 31.39
N ALA A 43 -15.84 4.43 30.76
CA ALA A 43 -15.66 3.80 29.46
C ALA A 43 -15.83 4.76 28.30
N LEU A 44 -16.63 5.83 28.43
CA LEU A 44 -16.93 6.74 27.33
C LEU A 44 -15.67 7.37 26.69
N PRO A 45 -14.69 7.91 27.44
CA PRO A 45 -13.46 8.45 26.86
C PRO A 45 -12.63 7.40 26.12
N ILE A 46 -12.69 6.13 26.56
CA ILE A 46 -11.93 5.03 25.98
C ILE A 46 -12.65 4.45 24.76
N TYR A 47 -13.99 4.40 24.82
CA TYR A 47 -14.85 4.07 23.71
C TYR A 47 -14.71 5.07 22.58
N THR A 48 -14.55 6.36 22.88
CA THR A 48 -14.24 7.39 21.88
C THR A 48 -12.76 7.43 21.52
N SER A 49 -11.88 6.93 22.41
CA SER A 49 -10.47 6.76 22.10
C SER A 49 -10.28 5.78 20.93
N GLY A 50 -9.45 6.19 19.99
CA GLY A 50 -9.07 5.38 18.84
C GLY A 50 -10.03 5.40 17.64
N PHE A 51 -11.10 6.22 17.63
CA PHE A 51 -11.80 6.53 16.38
C PHE A 51 -10.85 7.21 15.39
N ALA A 52 -10.11 8.20 15.85
CA ALA A 52 -9.11 8.90 15.02
C ALA A 52 -7.89 8.02 14.67
N THR A 53 -7.72 6.86 15.30
CA THR A 53 -6.58 5.97 15.05
C THR A 53 -6.98 4.68 14.32
N SER A 54 -8.25 4.52 13.90
CA SER A 54 -8.65 3.34 13.13
C SER A 54 -8.05 3.36 11.72
N HIS A 55 -7.81 4.55 11.19
CA HIS A 55 -7.09 4.80 9.95
C HIS A 55 -5.89 5.70 10.26
N VAL A 56 -4.70 5.25 9.89
CA VAL A 56 -3.47 6.02 10.03
C VAL A 56 -3.01 6.39 8.63
N ASN A 57 -3.22 7.66 8.26
CA ASN A 57 -2.83 8.20 6.97
C ASN A 57 -1.57 9.05 7.15
N LEU A 58 -0.52 8.64 6.46
CA LEU A 58 0.79 9.28 6.50
C LEU A 58 1.15 9.75 5.10
N TYR A 59 1.55 11.00 5.04
CA TYR A 59 1.96 11.71 3.86
C TYR A 59 3.38 12.24 4.08
N GLY A 60 4.05 12.62 3.00
CA GLY A 60 5.38 13.24 3.11
C GLY A 60 5.42 14.42 4.10
N HIS A 61 4.40 15.29 4.04
CA HIS A 61 4.34 16.52 4.83
C HIS A 61 3.96 16.31 6.30
N ASN A 62 3.30 15.20 6.65
CA ASN A 62 2.83 14.95 8.01
C ASN A 62 3.52 13.76 8.67
N ILE A 63 4.62 13.24 8.11
CA ILE A 63 5.29 12.04 8.65
C ILE A 63 5.73 12.22 10.10
N ASP A 64 6.06 13.45 10.53
CA ASP A 64 6.44 13.78 11.90
C ASP A 64 5.28 13.65 12.91
N THR A 65 4.03 13.54 12.45
CA THR A 65 2.89 13.20 13.30
C THR A 65 3.07 11.83 13.96
N LEU A 66 3.81 10.90 13.33
CA LEU A 66 4.16 9.62 13.94
C LEU A 66 4.94 9.78 15.25
N ARG A 67 5.85 10.76 15.31
CA ARG A 67 6.67 11.02 16.51
C ARG A 67 5.95 11.89 17.52
N SER A 68 5.24 12.91 17.05
CA SER A 68 4.62 13.91 17.92
C SER A 68 3.27 13.47 18.48
N GLN A 69 2.36 12.98 17.64
CA GLN A 69 0.99 12.59 18.04
C GLN A 69 0.91 11.11 18.43
N PHE A 70 1.74 10.29 17.80
CA PHE A 70 1.68 8.83 17.86
C PHE A 70 2.92 8.20 18.52
N GLY A 71 3.83 9.02 19.04
CA GLY A 71 5.10 8.57 19.59
C GLY A 71 5.01 7.90 20.97
N TYR A 72 6.17 7.41 21.44
CA TYR A 72 6.35 6.91 22.80
C TYR A 72 6.61 8.03 23.82
N ALA A 73 7.10 9.19 23.35
CA ALA A 73 7.49 10.31 24.19
C ALA A 73 6.32 11.29 24.34
N GLY A 74 5.42 11.02 25.29
CA GLY A 74 4.29 11.90 25.60
C GLY A 74 3.56 11.48 26.87
N PHE A 75 2.79 12.39 27.47
CA PHE A 75 2.04 12.17 28.72
C PHE A 75 0.90 11.13 28.61
N ARG A 76 0.54 10.69 27.39
CA ARG A 76 -0.40 9.58 27.15
C ARG A 76 0.20 8.58 26.15
N PRO A 77 0.17 7.27 26.43
CA PRO A 77 0.68 6.24 25.52
C PRO A 77 -0.28 6.01 24.34
N ILE A 78 -0.43 7.00 23.46
CA ILE A 78 -1.31 6.96 22.28
C ILE A 78 -0.90 5.83 21.33
N ARG A 79 0.38 5.48 21.26
CA ARG A 79 0.89 4.36 20.47
C ARG A 79 0.27 3.02 20.83
N HIS A 80 0.02 2.78 22.12
CA HIS A 80 -0.68 1.56 22.57
C HIS A 80 -2.12 1.52 22.04
N LEU A 81 -2.78 2.68 21.96
CA LEU A 81 -4.12 2.77 21.36
C LEU A 81 -4.08 2.55 19.85
N MET A 82 -3.05 3.00 19.14
CA MET A 82 -2.88 2.70 17.72
C MET A 82 -2.74 1.19 17.49
N HIS A 83 -1.85 0.54 18.23
CA HIS A 83 -1.65 -0.91 18.16
C HIS A 83 -2.98 -1.68 18.29
N LYS A 84 -3.89 -1.22 19.16
CA LYS A 84 -5.17 -1.88 19.39
C LYS A 84 -6.28 -1.53 18.41
N ASN A 85 -6.28 -0.31 17.88
CA ASN A 85 -7.44 0.23 17.16
C ASN A 85 -7.21 0.37 15.65
N THR A 86 -5.97 0.50 15.18
CA THR A 86 -5.69 0.75 13.76
C THR A 86 -6.01 -0.47 12.92
N ARG A 87 -6.90 -0.26 11.94
CA ARG A 87 -7.34 -1.24 10.93
C ARG A 87 -6.68 -1.00 9.59
N GLU A 88 -6.39 0.25 9.26
CA GLU A 88 -5.71 0.60 8.01
C GLU A 88 -4.52 1.52 8.30
N VAL A 89 -3.37 1.18 7.71
CA VAL A 89 -2.21 2.07 7.60
C VAL A 89 -2.04 2.41 6.13
N ARG A 90 -2.07 3.69 5.82
CA ARG A 90 -1.91 4.23 4.47
C ARG A 90 -0.74 5.21 4.45
N ILE A 91 0.23 4.96 3.59
CA ILE A 91 1.43 5.78 3.41
C ILE A 91 1.44 6.27 1.96
N HIS A 92 1.27 7.57 1.77
CA HIS A 92 1.21 8.24 0.47
C HIS A 92 2.38 9.23 0.36
N LEU A 93 3.42 8.83 -0.36
CA LEU A 93 4.57 9.66 -0.69
C LEU A 93 4.46 10.07 -2.16
N LEU A 94 3.54 10.99 -2.45
CA LEU A 94 3.24 11.45 -3.81
C LEU A 94 3.79 12.86 -4.00
N GLY A 95 4.77 13.02 -4.88
CA GLY A 95 5.27 14.34 -5.26
C GLY A 95 5.94 15.11 -4.12
N HIS A 96 5.67 16.41 -4.04
CA HIS A 96 6.41 17.33 -3.17
C HIS A 96 6.09 17.10 -1.68
N PRO A 97 7.05 16.71 -0.84
CA PRO A 97 6.81 16.34 0.55
C PRO A 97 6.41 17.50 1.47
N TRP A 98 6.40 18.74 1.00
CA TRP A 98 5.98 19.92 1.78
C TRP A 98 4.63 20.48 1.34
N ASP A 99 4.05 19.98 0.25
CA ASP A 99 2.80 20.50 -0.26
C ASP A 99 1.64 19.60 0.16
N GLU A 100 0.89 20.06 1.16
CA GLU A 100 -0.35 19.41 1.61
C GLU A 100 -1.36 19.28 0.47
N ALA A 101 -1.42 20.28 -0.44
CA ALA A 101 -2.31 20.24 -1.59
C ALA A 101 -1.89 19.14 -2.55
N THR A 102 -0.61 19.00 -2.90
CA THR A 102 -0.15 17.89 -3.76
C THR A 102 -0.22 16.52 -3.08
N ALA A 103 -0.01 16.46 -1.77
CA ALA A 103 -0.04 15.21 -1.02
C ALA A 103 -1.48 14.70 -0.75
N GLN A 104 -2.47 15.61 -0.71
CA GLN A 104 -3.90 15.29 -0.58
C GLN A 104 -4.63 15.31 -1.93
N ALA A 105 -4.15 16.06 -2.93
CA ALA A 105 -4.68 16.09 -4.29
C ALA A 105 -4.24 14.82 -5.01
N ASP A 106 -5.17 13.89 -5.06
CA ASP A 106 -4.93 12.50 -5.40
C ASP A 106 -4.83 12.27 -6.93
N GLU A 107 -5.12 13.29 -7.73
CA GLU A 107 -4.74 13.52 -9.14
C GLU A 107 -5.40 14.86 -9.58
N ILE A 108 -4.72 15.66 -10.42
CA ILE A 108 -5.13 17.00 -10.90
C ILE A 108 -4.80 18.15 -9.93
N CYS A 109 -3.52 18.53 -9.86
CA CYS A 109 -3.20 19.95 -9.72
C CYS A 109 -2.85 20.49 -11.11
N GLU A 110 -3.85 20.56 -11.99
CA GLU A 110 -3.85 21.60 -13.01
C GLU A 110 -4.03 22.93 -12.27
N TYR A 111 -2.91 23.64 -12.09
CA TYR A 111 -2.89 25.09 -11.83
C TYR A 111 -3.49 25.64 -10.53
N THR A 112 -3.69 24.87 -9.46
CA THR A 112 -3.90 25.51 -8.16
C THR A 112 -2.58 26.05 -7.63
N THR A 113 -2.62 27.27 -7.11
CA THR A 113 -1.48 28.00 -6.55
C THR A 113 -0.74 27.15 -5.51
N TRP A 114 0.33 26.50 -5.97
CA TRP A 114 1.30 25.78 -5.15
C TRP A 114 1.62 26.61 -3.91
N ASN A 115 1.41 26.04 -2.73
CA ASN A 115 2.04 26.59 -1.53
C ASN A 115 3.54 26.64 -1.83
N SER A 116 4.12 27.83 -1.71
CA SER A 116 5.52 28.02 -2.08
C SER A 116 6.37 27.02 -1.30
N PRO A 117 7.36 26.37 -1.94
CA PRO A 117 8.24 25.45 -1.23
C PRO A 117 8.82 26.12 0.02
N PRO A 118 9.09 25.36 1.10
CA PRO A 118 9.66 25.91 2.33
C PRO A 118 11.09 26.43 2.14
N TYR A 119 11.68 26.22 0.95
CA TYR A 119 12.95 26.80 0.54
C TYR A 119 12.73 28.03 -0.35
N ASN A 120 13.58 29.03 -0.19
CA ASN A 120 13.57 30.20 -1.05
C ASN A 120 13.90 29.75 -2.49
N ARG A 121 13.10 30.13 -3.49
CA ARG A 121 13.37 29.78 -4.91
C ARG A 121 14.72 30.32 -5.41
N ASN A 122 15.32 31.27 -4.69
CA ASN A 122 16.65 31.80 -4.96
C ASN A 122 17.78 31.03 -4.23
N GLU A 123 17.46 30.00 -3.44
CA GLU A 123 18.47 29.13 -2.85
C GLU A 123 19.20 28.33 -3.93
N ASP A 124 20.50 28.15 -3.72
CA ASP A 124 21.31 27.32 -4.59
C ASP A 124 20.76 25.89 -4.62
N PRO A 125 20.58 25.25 -5.80
CA PRO A 125 20.06 23.90 -5.92
C PRO A 125 20.73 22.87 -5.00
N SER A 126 22.03 23.02 -4.71
CA SER A 126 22.75 22.11 -3.81
C SER A 126 22.26 22.18 -2.34
N THR A 127 21.72 23.32 -1.92
CA THR A 127 21.17 23.51 -0.56
C THR A 127 19.83 22.80 -0.43
N ILE A 128 18.97 22.97 -1.43
CA ILE A 128 17.68 22.27 -1.54
C ILE A 128 17.91 20.75 -1.57
N VAL A 129 18.89 20.30 -2.37
CA VAL A 129 19.31 18.90 -2.44
C VAL A 129 19.65 18.35 -1.04
N LYS A 130 20.52 19.03 -0.30
CA LYS A 130 20.93 18.61 1.05
C LYS A 130 19.77 18.61 2.03
N ALA A 131 18.88 19.61 1.97
CA ALA A 131 17.70 19.67 2.84
C ALA A 131 16.75 18.49 2.60
N LEU A 132 16.53 18.10 1.34
CA LEU A 132 15.69 16.97 0.99
C LEU A 132 16.31 15.63 1.35
N ASP A 133 17.63 15.46 1.12
CA ASP A 133 18.34 14.28 1.58
C ASP A 133 18.29 14.17 3.12
N ALA A 134 18.46 15.29 3.82
CA ALA A 134 18.29 15.34 5.28
C ALA A 134 16.88 14.98 5.73
N TRP A 135 15.83 15.51 5.08
CA TRP A 135 14.45 15.11 5.35
C TRP A 135 14.24 13.61 5.13
N ARG A 136 14.67 13.07 3.98
CA ARG A 136 14.55 11.64 3.66
C ARG A 136 15.26 10.77 4.69
N ASP A 137 16.51 11.10 5.01
CA ASP A 137 17.41 10.20 5.74
C ASP A 137 17.30 10.36 7.26
N VAL A 138 16.97 11.55 7.74
CA VAL A 138 16.89 11.88 9.17
C VAL A 138 15.46 11.83 9.70
N GLN A 139 14.46 12.15 8.87
CA GLN A 139 13.06 12.20 9.28
C GLN A 139 12.25 11.02 8.73
N LEU A 140 12.07 10.96 7.40
CA LEU A 140 11.18 9.99 6.75
C LEU A 140 11.60 8.54 7.02
N LYS A 141 12.83 8.17 6.66
CA LYS A 141 13.30 6.79 6.76
C LYS A 141 13.24 6.26 8.20
N PRO A 142 13.76 6.95 9.22
CA PRO A 142 13.66 6.47 10.60
C PRO A 142 12.22 6.33 11.09
N CYS A 143 11.32 7.27 10.73
CA CYS A 143 9.91 7.19 11.09
C CYS A 143 9.21 5.98 10.47
N LEU A 144 9.42 5.72 9.17
CA LEU A 144 8.87 4.56 8.48
C LEU A 144 9.47 3.25 9.01
N ASP A 145 10.79 3.20 9.22
CA ASP A 145 11.47 2.04 9.76
C ASP A 145 10.93 1.66 11.14
N GLU A 146 10.65 2.67 11.98
CA GLU A 146 10.07 2.51 13.29
C GLU A 146 8.62 2.01 13.22
N LEU A 147 7.77 2.62 12.37
CA LEU A 147 6.40 2.17 12.15
C LEU A 147 6.35 0.72 11.65
N PHE A 148 7.17 0.39 10.65
CA PHE A 148 7.23 -0.94 10.06
C PHE A 148 7.72 -2.01 11.03
N SER A 149 8.67 -1.65 11.91
CA SER A 149 9.11 -2.52 13.00
C SER A 149 8.00 -2.80 14.03
N ASP A 150 7.05 -1.87 14.16
CA ASP A 150 5.94 -1.96 15.09
C ASP A 150 4.70 -2.66 14.53
N LEU A 151 4.64 -2.97 13.22
CA LEU A 151 3.48 -3.64 12.62
C LEU A 151 3.09 -4.94 13.35
N ARG A 152 4.07 -5.68 13.87
CA ARG A 152 3.84 -6.89 14.69
C ARG A 152 3.05 -6.65 15.99
N ARG A 153 2.96 -5.41 16.45
CA ARG A 153 2.23 -5.01 17.66
C ARG A 153 0.78 -4.64 17.36
N PHE A 154 0.41 -4.49 16.09
CA PHE A 154 -0.95 -4.13 15.72
C PHE A 154 -1.88 -5.33 15.82
N GLU A 155 -2.83 -5.25 16.75
CA GLU A 155 -3.81 -6.30 17.05
C GLU A 155 -4.99 -6.27 16.08
N ALA A 156 -5.27 -5.13 15.44
CA ALA A 156 -6.47 -4.93 14.61
C ALA A 156 -6.17 -4.60 13.14
N LEU A 157 -4.90 -4.60 12.72
CA LEU A 157 -4.52 -4.18 11.38
C LEU A 157 -5.02 -5.15 10.31
N GLU A 158 -5.78 -4.62 9.36
CA GLU A 158 -6.47 -5.35 8.30
C GLU A 158 -5.98 -4.94 6.90
N SER A 159 -5.50 -3.70 6.74
CA SER A 159 -5.11 -3.13 5.44
C SER A 159 -3.81 -2.33 5.57
N VAL A 160 -2.87 -2.58 4.66
CA VAL A 160 -1.67 -1.75 4.51
C VAL A 160 -1.58 -1.27 3.07
N ILE A 161 -1.46 0.04 2.89
CA ILE A 161 -1.36 0.69 1.59
C ILE A 161 -0.08 1.53 1.61
N VAL A 162 0.82 1.26 0.67
CA VAL A 162 2.04 2.05 0.48
C VAL A 162 2.07 2.50 -0.97
N GLU A 163 1.97 3.81 -1.17
CA GLU A 163 2.03 4.47 -2.46
C GLU A 163 3.20 5.45 -2.44
N ALA A 164 4.10 5.31 -3.41
CA ALA A 164 5.27 6.16 -3.52
C ALA A 164 5.53 6.53 -4.98
N ARG A 165 5.63 7.83 -5.23
CA ARG A 165 5.94 8.40 -6.54
C ARG A 165 6.87 9.58 -6.36
N SER A 166 8.00 9.50 -7.04
CA SER A 166 9.03 10.53 -7.09
C SER A 166 8.46 11.86 -7.57
N GLU A 167 9.13 12.94 -7.15
CA GLU A 167 8.84 14.28 -7.59
C GLU A 167 8.84 14.36 -9.13
N PRO A 168 7.77 14.93 -9.74
CA PRO A 168 7.76 15.16 -11.17
C PRO A 168 8.89 16.14 -11.52
N ARG A 169 9.57 15.88 -12.65
CA ARG A 169 10.56 16.83 -13.15
C ARG A 169 9.84 18.10 -13.57
N HIS A 170 10.07 19.20 -12.86
CA HIS A 170 9.64 20.50 -13.33
C HIS A 170 10.65 21.00 -14.38
N GLU A 171 10.21 21.18 -15.62
CA GLU A 171 11.06 21.71 -16.70
C GLU A 171 11.67 23.08 -16.36
N THR A 172 10.98 23.86 -15.53
CA THR A 172 11.38 25.20 -15.12
C THR A 172 12.30 25.24 -13.90
N VAL A 173 12.33 24.19 -13.08
CA VAL A 173 13.15 24.12 -11.86
C VAL A 173 14.11 22.94 -12.00
N ARG A 174 15.41 23.23 -12.12
CA ARG A 174 16.48 22.22 -12.23
C ARG A 174 16.71 21.45 -10.93
N ILE A 175 15.65 20.93 -10.31
CA ILE A 175 15.75 20.01 -9.18
C ILE A 175 15.90 18.61 -9.78
N PRO A 176 16.94 17.85 -9.37
CA PRO A 176 17.11 16.49 -9.85
C PRO A 176 15.91 15.63 -9.42
N HIS A 177 15.54 14.67 -10.26
CA HIS A 177 14.59 13.61 -9.90
C HIS A 177 15.04 12.90 -8.62
N ARG A 178 14.11 12.63 -7.71
CA ARG A 178 14.41 12.06 -6.40
C ARG A 178 13.45 10.98 -5.99
N ASP A 179 14.05 9.92 -5.49
CA ASP A 179 13.35 8.83 -4.84
C ASP A 179 13.37 8.99 -3.32
N TYR A 180 12.26 8.58 -2.71
CA TYR A 180 12.04 8.76 -1.27
C TYR A 180 12.30 7.51 -0.46
N MET A 181 12.30 6.35 -1.11
CA MET A 181 12.09 5.08 -0.42
C MET A 181 13.28 4.14 -0.57
N TYR A 182 13.82 3.70 0.55
CA TYR A 182 14.89 2.72 0.58
C TYR A 182 14.34 1.30 0.46
N VAL A 183 15.07 0.45 -0.27
CA VAL A 183 14.84 -0.99 -0.31
C VAL A 183 14.75 -1.55 1.12
N GLY A 184 15.71 -1.21 1.98
CA GLY A 184 15.74 -1.68 3.37
C GLY A 184 14.52 -1.28 4.21
N THR A 185 13.86 -0.16 3.90
CA THR A 185 12.64 0.28 4.56
C THR A 185 11.45 -0.56 4.13
N ILE A 186 11.30 -0.86 2.82
CA ILE A 186 10.30 -1.81 2.34
C ILE A 186 10.58 -3.24 2.82
N SER A 187 11.84 -3.66 2.91
CA SER A 187 12.19 -4.95 3.50
C SER A 187 11.70 -5.07 4.93
N LYS A 188 11.85 -4.02 5.76
CA LYS A 188 11.30 -4.01 7.13
C LYS A 188 9.78 -4.16 7.14
N LEU A 189 9.07 -3.48 6.24
CA LEU A 189 7.63 -3.67 6.07
C LEU A 189 7.33 -5.15 5.79
N LEU A 190 7.89 -5.70 4.70
CA LEU A 190 7.61 -7.05 4.24
C LEU A 190 7.98 -8.13 5.26
N LEU A 191 9.05 -7.95 6.04
CA LEU A 191 9.47 -8.88 7.09
C LEU A 191 8.52 -8.91 8.29
N ASN A 192 7.79 -7.81 8.57
CA ASN A 192 6.88 -7.73 9.71
C ASN A 192 5.42 -8.05 9.35
N LEU A 193 5.01 -7.96 8.07
CA LEU A 193 3.64 -8.30 7.64
C LEU A 193 3.23 -9.76 7.95
N PRO A 194 4.08 -10.80 7.80
CA PRO A 194 3.72 -12.19 8.10
C PRO A 194 3.29 -12.45 9.54
N VAL A 195 3.65 -11.56 10.48
CA VAL A 195 3.30 -11.65 11.90
C VAL A 195 1.94 -11.01 12.19
N VAL A 196 1.40 -10.21 11.27
CA VAL A 196 0.13 -9.51 11.45
C VAL A 196 -1.03 -10.46 11.15
N HIS A 197 -1.64 -11.00 12.21
CA HIS A 197 -2.64 -12.07 12.10
C HIS A 197 -3.91 -11.69 11.33
N ASN A 198 -4.32 -10.41 11.43
CA ASN A 198 -5.57 -9.91 10.89
C ASN A 198 -5.43 -9.23 9.52
N LEU A 199 -4.23 -9.20 8.94
CA LEU A 199 -3.99 -8.53 7.68
C LEU A 199 -4.75 -9.23 6.54
N VAL A 200 -5.63 -8.48 5.90
CA VAL A 200 -6.49 -8.94 4.79
C VAL A 200 -5.98 -8.39 3.46
N SER A 201 -5.55 -7.13 3.43
CA SER A 201 -5.21 -6.43 2.19
C SER A 201 -3.82 -5.80 2.25
N LEU A 202 -3.07 -5.92 1.16
CA LEU A 202 -1.81 -5.21 0.93
C LEU A 202 -1.84 -4.54 -0.45
N THR A 203 -1.56 -3.25 -0.49
CA THR A 203 -1.25 -2.51 -1.72
C THR A 203 0.17 -1.98 -1.62
N LEU A 204 1.02 -2.38 -2.57
CA LEU A 204 2.37 -1.85 -2.74
C LEU A 204 2.49 -1.24 -4.13
N ASP A 205 2.42 0.08 -4.18
CA ASP A 205 2.47 0.88 -5.39
C ASP A 205 3.67 1.83 -5.36
N THR A 206 4.81 1.32 -5.81
CA THR A 206 6.09 2.05 -5.83
C THR A 206 6.58 2.28 -7.25
N HIS A 207 5.73 2.12 -8.27
CA HIS A 207 6.15 2.27 -9.68
C HIS A 207 6.60 3.69 -10.02
N GLY A 208 6.10 4.68 -9.29
CA GLY A 208 6.48 6.07 -9.51
C GLY A 208 7.86 6.43 -8.95
N THR A 209 8.58 5.51 -8.30
CA THR A 209 9.88 5.77 -7.66
C THR A 209 10.84 4.59 -7.85
N GLU A 210 12.14 4.87 -7.93
CA GLU A 210 13.18 3.85 -7.80
C GLU A 210 13.49 3.60 -6.33
N LEU A 211 13.39 2.34 -5.89
CA LEU A 211 13.78 2.01 -4.52
C LEU A 211 15.30 2.13 -4.38
N LEU A 212 15.75 2.95 -3.42
CA LEU A 212 17.17 3.18 -3.16
C LEU A 212 17.81 1.94 -2.53
N GLY A 213 18.72 1.30 -3.26
CA GLY A 213 19.45 0.09 -2.85
C GLY A 213 19.61 -0.91 -4.01
N ASP A 214 20.51 -1.87 -3.84
CA ASP A 214 20.87 -2.83 -4.90
C ASP A 214 20.04 -4.13 -4.88
N ASP A 215 19.38 -4.42 -3.75
CA ASP A 215 18.63 -5.66 -3.57
C ASP A 215 17.24 -5.60 -4.21
N HIS A 216 16.87 -6.68 -4.92
CA HIS A 216 15.50 -6.87 -5.39
C HIS A 216 14.63 -7.41 -4.23
N ILE A 217 13.44 -6.86 -4.03
CA ILE A 217 12.53 -7.28 -2.95
C ILE A 217 11.51 -8.34 -3.37
N CYS A 218 11.54 -8.82 -4.62
CA CYS A 218 10.56 -9.78 -5.14
C CYS A 218 10.47 -11.06 -4.31
N HIS A 219 11.60 -11.59 -3.81
CA HIS A 219 11.60 -12.77 -2.94
C HIS A 219 10.90 -12.51 -1.60
N MET A 220 11.08 -11.33 -1.00
CA MET A 220 10.41 -10.95 0.24
C MET A 220 8.91 -10.79 0.01
N VAL A 221 8.51 -10.20 -1.13
CA VAL A 221 7.09 -10.11 -1.50
C VAL A 221 6.50 -11.51 -1.67
N ALA A 222 7.20 -12.41 -2.36
CA ALA A 222 6.78 -13.79 -2.57
C ALA A 222 6.52 -14.55 -1.26
N ASP A 223 7.31 -14.29 -0.21
CA ASP A 223 7.14 -14.89 1.12
C ASP A 223 5.87 -14.38 1.84
N VAL A 224 5.42 -13.16 1.51
CA VAL A 224 4.26 -12.51 2.11
C VAL A 224 2.96 -12.84 1.36
N LEU A 225 3.00 -12.96 0.03
CA LEU A 225 1.81 -13.17 -0.82
C LEU A 225 0.83 -14.23 -0.31
N PRO A 226 1.26 -15.44 0.11
CA PRO A 226 0.33 -16.51 0.46
C PRO A 226 -0.48 -16.18 1.70
N ARG A 227 0.05 -15.32 2.58
CA ARG A 227 -0.50 -15.04 3.91
C ARG A 227 -1.53 -13.91 3.92
N ILE A 228 -1.67 -13.19 2.82
CA ILE A 228 -2.57 -12.04 2.69
C ILE A 228 -3.65 -12.38 1.68
N ARG A 229 -4.90 -12.03 1.98
CA ARG A 229 -6.04 -12.41 1.16
C ARG A 229 -6.07 -11.66 -0.17
N ASP A 230 -5.89 -10.34 -0.13
CA ASP A 230 -5.95 -9.46 -1.29
C ASP A 230 -4.63 -8.71 -1.42
N VAL A 231 -3.89 -8.94 -2.50
CA VAL A 231 -2.61 -8.26 -2.75
C VAL A 231 -2.64 -7.53 -4.09
N ARG A 232 -2.17 -6.28 -4.07
CA ARG A 232 -2.05 -5.40 -5.23
C ARG A 232 -0.63 -4.89 -5.33
N LEU A 233 -0.02 -5.09 -6.48
CA LEU A 233 1.38 -4.73 -6.73
C LEU A 233 1.49 -3.88 -7.99
N ARG A 234 2.21 -2.77 -7.88
CA ARG A 234 2.67 -1.97 -9.01
C ARG A 234 4.04 -1.42 -8.67
N MET A 235 5.09 -1.96 -9.27
CA MET A 235 6.48 -1.66 -8.88
C MET A 235 7.35 -1.50 -10.12
N THR A 236 8.40 -0.68 -10.02
CA THR A 236 9.32 -0.38 -11.14
C THR A 236 10.15 -1.60 -11.53
N ARG A 237 10.66 -2.33 -10.53
CA ARG A 237 11.51 -3.51 -10.72
C ARG A 237 10.76 -4.75 -10.25
N LEU A 238 10.10 -5.43 -11.18
CA LEU A 238 9.43 -6.72 -10.98
C LEU A 238 10.17 -7.81 -11.74
N CYS A 239 10.20 -9.02 -11.16
CA CYS A 239 10.66 -10.23 -11.82
C CYS A 239 9.72 -11.40 -11.52
N PRO A 240 9.73 -12.47 -12.33
CA PRO A 240 8.83 -13.61 -12.13
C PRO A 240 8.97 -14.30 -10.77
N ASP A 241 10.14 -14.20 -10.12
CA ASP A 241 10.39 -14.78 -8.80
C ASP A 241 9.46 -14.26 -7.70
N ILE A 242 8.77 -13.13 -7.92
CA ILE A 242 7.75 -12.61 -7.02
C ILE A 242 6.58 -13.59 -6.78
N LEU A 243 6.39 -14.53 -7.69
CA LEU A 243 5.37 -15.58 -7.62
C LEU A 243 5.93 -16.93 -7.11
N GLY A 244 7.23 -16.97 -6.82
CA GLY A 244 7.92 -18.16 -6.36
C GLY A 244 7.59 -18.49 -4.90
N LEU A 245 6.59 -19.35 -4.67
CA LEU A 245 6.28 -19.84 -3.32
C LEU A 245 7.45 -20.62 -2.71
N ARG A 246 7.83 -20.23 -1.48
CA ARG A 246 8.84 -20.91 -0.66
C ARG A 246 8.23 -21.30 0.69
N ASN A 247 8.39 -22.56 1.08
CA ASN A 247 8.08 -23.05 2.44
C ASN A 247 6.67 -22.73 2.99
N VAL A 248 5.65 -22.71 2.13
CA VAL A 248 4.26 -22.39 2.53
C VAL A 248 3.54 -23.66 2.97
N LYS A 249 2.90 -23.62 4.14
CA LYS A 249 2.00 -24.68 4.62
C LYS A 249 0.57 -24.37 4.22
N ALA A 250 -0.26 -25.40 3.99
CA ALA A 250 -1.65 -25.24 3.58
C ALA A 250 -2.44 -24.27 4.49
N LYS A 251 -2.30 -24.43 5.81
CA LYS A 251 -2.96 -23.58 6.83
C LYS A 251 -2.60 -22.09 6.79
N ASP A 252 -1.47 -21.75 6.16
CA ASP A 252 -0.96 -20.38 6.10
C ASP A 252 -1.43 -19.65 4.82
N VAL A 253 -2.08 -20.38 3.89
CA VAL A 253 -2.58 -19.83 2.62
C VAL A 253 -3.92 -19.14 2.83
N LYS A 254 -3.94 -17.83 2.63
CA LYS A 254 -5.13 -16.97 2.65
C LYS A 254 -5.40 -16.29 1.30
N LEU A 255 -4.44 -16.32 0.37
CA LEU A 255 -4.49 -15.57 -0.89
C LEU A 255 -5.69 -15.94 -1.76
N LYS A 256 -6.58 -14.96 -1.98
CA LYS A 256 -7.75 -15.05 -2.86
C LYS A 256 -7.64 -14.17 -4.10
N CYS A 257 -6.98 -13.02 -4.00
CA CYS A 257 -6.82 -12.10 -5.11
C CYS A 257 -5.39 -11.56 -5.15
N LEU A 258 -4.73 -11.71 -6.30
CA LEU A 258 -3.46 -11.07 -6.61
C LEU A 258 -3.64 -10.25 -7.90
N ILE A 259 -3.33 -8.96 -7.82
CA ILE A 259 -3.34 -8.04 -8.95
C ILE A 259 -1.93 -7.47 -9.13
N ILE A 260 -1.40 -7.58 -10.34
CA ILE A 260 -0.11 -7.02 -10.73
C ILE A 260 -0.31 -6.04 -11.89
N LYS A 261 0.03 -4.77 -11.67
CA LYS A 261 0.01 -3.75 -12.71
C LYS A 261 1.42 -3.52 -13.28
N LEU A 262 1.52 -3.71 -14.58
CA LEU A 262 2.71 -3.49 -15.42
C LEU A 262 2.54 -2.25 -16.33
N HIS A 263 1.85 -1.21 -15.85
CA HIS A 263 1.69 0.05 -16.57
C HIS A 263 1.63 1.23 -15.59
N SER A 264 2.16 2.38 -16.01
CA SER A 264 1.95 3.66 -15.32
C SER A 264 0.59 4.23 -15.71
N PRO A 265 -0.07 4.99 -14.82
CA PRO A 265 -0.96 6.05 -15.26
C PRO A 265 -0.14 6.97 -16.15
N GLN A 266 -0.39 6.97 -17.45
CA GLN A 266 0.05 8.09 -18.27
C GLN A 266 -0.85 9.25 -17.87
N SER A 267 -0.27 10.24 -17.18
CA SER A 267 -0.89 11.56 -17.12
C SER A 267 -1.01 12.01 -18.57
N MET A 268 -2.24 12.06 -19.07
CA MET A 268 -2.58 12.72 -20.32
C MET A 268 -2.45 14.23 -20.08
N SER A 269 -1.24 14.72 -19.80
CA SER A 269 -0.97 16.12 -20.06
C SER A 269 -0.97 16.27 -21.58
N ASP A 270 -1.80 17.16 -22.11
CA ASP A 270 -1.96 17.49 -23.54
C ASP A 270 -0.65 17.88 -24.28
N HIS A 271 0.49 17.88 -23.57
CA HIS A 271 1.83 18.11 -24.12
C HIS A 271 2.56 16.83 -24.59
N ALA A 272 1.92 15.66 -24.57
CA ALA A 272 2.50 14.41 -25.08
C ALA A 272 2.77 14.40 -26.62
N HIS A 273 2.47 15.49 -27.33
CA HIS A 273 2.69 15.60 -28.77
C HIS A 273 4.13 15.93 -29.20
N GLU A 274 5.04 16.34 -28.30
CA GLU A 274 6.37 16.81 -28.75
C GLU A 274 7.60 16.04 -28.23
N SER A 275 7.47 15.10 -27.29
CA SER A 275 8.61 14.26 -26.84
C SER A 275 8.48 12.82 -27.31
N LEU A 276 8.64 12.61 -28.62
CA LEU A 276 8.83 11.28 -29.22
C LEU A 276 10.21 10.64 -28.88
N ASN A 277 11.05 11.32 -28.09
CA ASN A 277 12.41 10.88 -27.77
C ASN A 277 12.62 10.46 -26.31
N ASP A 278 11.69 10.70 -25.39
CA ASP A 278 11.81 10.17 -24.02
C ASP A 278 11.32 8.72 -23.96
N THR A 279 12.28 7.82 -24.13
CA THR A 279 12.20 6.36 -23.96
C THR A 279 11.90 5.92 -22.51
N HIS A 280 11.41 6.82 -21.65
CA HIS A 280 11.45 6.70 -20.19
C HIS A 280 10.18 6.13 -19.51
N GLY A 281 9.21 5.62 -20.28
CA GLY A 281 8.04 4.92 -19.72
C GLY A 281 8.13 3.39 -19.74
N SER A 282 9.26 2.82 -20.19
CA SER A 282 9.43 1.37 -20.34
C SER A 282 9.74 0.73 -18.99
N PHE A 283 9.07 -0.38 -18.66
CA PHE A 283 9.41 -1.23 -17.52
C PHE A 283 10.88 -1.65 -17.62
N MET A 284 11.74 -0.99 -16.85
CA MET A 284 13.14 -1.41 -16.68
C MET A 284 13.12 -2.66 -15.80
N CYS A 285 12.89 -3.81 -16.43
CA CYS A 285 13.22 -5.09 -15.83
C CYS A 285 14.67 -5.01 -15.36
N SER A 286 14.96 -5.54 -14.18
CA SER A 286 16.35 -5.72 -13.74
C SER A 286 17.01 -6.76 -14.66
N GLY A 287 17.53 -6.32 -15.81
CA GLY A 287 18.09 -7.17 -16.86
C GLY A 287 17.63 -6.77 -18.26
N LYS A 288 18.29 -7.29 -19.30
CA LYS A 288 18.02 -7.04 -20.74
C LYS A 288 16.63 -7.51 -21.22
N ALA A 289 15.71 -7.84 -20.31
CA ALA A 289 14.45 -8.44 -20.64
C ALA A 289 13.46 -7.39 -21.17
N THR A 290 12.79 -7.71 -22.27
CA THR A 290 11.70 -6.86 -22.79
C THR A 290 10.49 -6.94 -21.87
N GLN A 291 9.62 -5.92 -21.89
CA GLN A 291 8.34 -5.95 -21.16
C GLN A 291 7.52 -7.20 -21.47
N THR A 292 7.57 -7.67 -22.72
CA THR A 292 6.97 -8.94 -23.16
C THR A 292 7.56 -10.14 -22.43
N GLN A 293 8.90 -10.24 -22.35
CA GLN A 293 9.56 -11.35 -21.63
C GLN A 293 9.22 -11.37 -20.14
N LEU A 294 9.08 -10.19 -19.50
CA LEU A 294 8.61 -10.11 -18.12
C LEU A 294 7.16 -10.56 -17.99
N LEU A 295 6.27 -10.09 -18.88
CA LEU A 295 4.86 -10.49 -18.90
C LEU A 295 4.73 -12.01 -19.03
N ASP A 296 5.42 -12.61 -20.01
CA ASP A 296 5.41 -14.05 -20.24
C ASP A 296 5.96 -14.82 -19.04
N GLY A 297 7.05 -14.32 -18.43
CA GLY A 297 7.61 -14.88 -17.22
C GLY A 297 6.62 -14.87 -16.06
N LEU A 298 5.95 -13.74 -15.83
CA LEU A 298 4.93 -13.61 -14.78
C LEU A 298 3.70 -14.48 -15.05
N ILE A 299 3.24 -14.59 -16.30
CA ILE A 299 2.14 -15.49 -16.67
C ILE A 299 2.52 -16.94 -16.38
N ARG A 300 3.71 -17.37 -16.80
CA ARG A 300 4.21 -18.73 -16.54
C ARG A 300 4.29 -19.03 -15.04
N GLU A 301 4.92 -18.16 -14.27
CA GLU A 301 5.04 -18.36 -12.81
C GLU A 301 3.69 -18.24 -12.09
N SER A 302 2.75 -17.45 -12.61
CA SER A 302 1.37 -17.39 -12.09
C SER A 302 0.66 -18.74 -12.19
N ARG A 303 0.88 -19.49 -13.28
CA ARG A 303 0.30 -20.83 -13.45
C ARG A 303 0.91 -21.80 -12.45
N THR A 304 2.23 -21.78 -12.30
CA THR A 304 2.94 -22.57 -11.27
C THR A 304 2.41 -22.27 -9.87
N LEU A 305 2.23 -20.98 -9.54
CA LEU A 305 1.67 -20.53 -8.28
C LEU A 305 0.24 -21.07 -8.08
N ILE A 306 -0.64 -20.91 -9.08
CA ILE A 306 -2.02 -21.41 -9.03
C ILE A 306 -2.05 -22.91 -8.76
N THR A 307 -1.26 -23.71 -9.48
CA THR A 307 -1.20 -25.16 -9.28
C THR A 307 -0.75 -25.51 -7.87
N LYS A 308 0.28 -24.83 -7.34
CA LYS A 308 0.74 -25.03 -5.97
C LYS A 308 -0.34 -24.67 -4.94
N LEU A 309 -1.04 -23.55 -5.12
CA LEU A 309 -2.13 -23.14 -4.25
C LEU A 309 -3.30 -24.12 -4.28
N ASP A 310 -3.68 -24.62 -5.47
CA ASP A 310 -4.74 -25.61 -5.62
C ASP A 310 -4.39 -26.95 -4.93
N HIS A 311 -3.13 -27.39 -5.02
CA HIS A 311 -2.65 -28.56 -4.27
C HIS A 311 -2.72 -28.35 -2.75
N LEU A 312 -2.34 -27.17 -2.26
CA LEU A 312 -2.42 -26.84 -0.84
C LEU A 312 -3.86 -26.73 -0.34
N ALA A 313 -4.80 -26.29 -1.19
CA ALA A 313 -6.22 -26.12 -0.84
C ALA A 313 -7.04 -27.42 -0.89
N SER A 314 -6.52 -28.50 -1.49
CA SER A 314 -7.23 -29.77 -1.70
C SER A 314 -7.66 -30.52 -0.42
N GLY A 315 -7.29 -30.02 0.76
CA GLY A 315 -7.67 -30.58 2.06
C GLY A 315 -8.78 -29.84 2.82
N GLU A 316 -9.25 -28.68 2.37
CA GLU A 316 -10.28 -27.89 3.08
C GLU A 316 -11.47 -27.55 2.15
N GLU A 317 -12.70 -27.66 2.67
CA GLU A 317 -14.01 -27.41 2.00
C GLU A 317 -14.23 -25.96 1.50
N HIS A 318 -13.19 -25.12 1.46
CA HIS A 318 -13.29 -23.71 1.10
C HIS A 318 -12.46 -23.38 -0.14
N SER A 319 -12.78 -24.01 -1.27
CA SER A 319 -12.13 -23.75 -2.57
C SER A 319 -12.61 -22.44 -3.22
N SER A 320 -12.45 -21.30 -2.54
CA SER A 320 -12.47 -20.04 -3.27
C SER A 320 -11.22 -19.98 -4.14
N LYS A 321 -11.35 -20.30 -5.43
CA LYS A 321 -10.26 -20.29 -6.42
C LYS A 321 -9.52 -18.95 -6.38
N THR A 322 -8.21 -18.98 -6.12
CA THR A 322 -7.36 -17.78 -6.17
C THR A 322 -7.42 -17.15 -7.57
N LYS A 323 -7.74 -15.86 -7.62
CA LYS A 323 -7.74 -15.03 -8.83
C LYS A 323 -6.39 -14.32 -8.93
N ILE A 324 -5.70 -14.51 -10.06
CA ILE A 324 -4.46 -13.80 -10.36
C ILE A 324 -4.65 -13.04 -11.67
N ARG A 325 -4.45 -11.73 -11.61
CA ARG A 325 -4.61 -10.82 -12.76
C ARG A 325 -3.34 -10.01 -12.97
N ILE A 326 -2.93 -9.93 -14.22
CA ILE A 326 -1.80 -9.10 -14.65
C ILE A 326 -2.34 -8.11 -15.68
N SER A 327 -2.12 -6.83 -15.47
CA SER A 327 -2.53 -5.80 -16.43
C SER A 327 -1.35 -5.02 -16.98
N HIS A 328 -1.34 -4.79 -18.29
CA HIS A 328 -0.24 -4.13 -18.99
C HIS A 328 -0.78 -3.23 -20.10
N ALA A 329 0.00 -2.21 -20.47
CA ALA A 329 -0.30 -1.34 -21.60
C ALA A 329 0.60 -1.75 -22.78
N PRO A 330 0.07 -2.32 -23.87
CA PRO A 330 0.85 -2.63 -25.06
C PRO A 330 1.26 -1.34 -25.78
N MET A 331 2.44 -1.34 -26.42
CA MET A 331 3.01 -0.15 -27.06
C MET A 331 2.16 0.47 -28.20
N ILE A 332 1.25 -0.31 -28.80
CA ILE A 332 0.59 0.04 -30.06
C ILE A 332 -0.81 0.66 -29.86
N LEU A 333 -1.43 0.49 -28.68
CA LEU A 333 -2.80 0.95 -28.42
C LEU A 333 -2.92 1.59 -27.03
N PRO A 334 -3.69 2.68 -26.88
CA PRO A 334 -3.94 3.35 -25.60
C PRO A 334 -4.94 2.55 -24.73
N ARG A 335 -4.79 1.22 -24.67
CA ARG A 335 -5.72 0.33 -23.97
C ARG A 335 -4.96 -0.59 -23.04
N VAL A 336 -5.28 -0.52 -21.75
CA VAL A 336 -4.77 -1.47 -20.78
C VAL A 336 -5.45 -2.82 -21.02
N GLN A 337 -4.63 -3.85 -21.19
CA GLN A 337 -5.03 -5.24 -21.30
C GLN A 337 -4.89 -5.89 -19.93
N VAL A 338 -5.86 -6.73 -19.55
CA VAL A 338 -5.86 -7.49 -18.30
C VAL A 338 -5.91 -8.98 -18.66
N ILE A 339 -5.00 -9.76 -18.11
CA ILE A 339 -4.94 -11.21 -18.31
C ILE A 339 -5.33 -11.87 -16.98
N ASP A 340 -6.38 -12.69 -17.01
CA ASP A 340 -6.69 -13.62 -15.92
C ASP A 340 -5.84 -14.87 -16.09
N CYS A 341 -4.83 -15.06 -15.23
CA CYS A 341 -3.86 -16.13 -15.37
C CYS A 341 -4.43 -17.52 -15.07
N ARG A 342 -5.63 -17.62 -14.50
CA ARG A 342 -6.30 -18.90 -14.25
C ARG A 342 -7.08 -19.35 -15.47
N SER A 343 -7.90 -18.47 -16.05
CA SER A 343 -8.68 -18.80 -17.26
C SER A 343 -7.91 -18.57 -18.56
N MET A 344 -6.74 -17.93 -18.49
CA MET A 344 -5.98 -17.43 -19.65
C MET A 344 -6.86 -16.57 -20.56
N THR A 345 -7.80 -15.84 -19.95
CA THR A 345 -8.70 -14.94 -20.67
C THR A 345 -8.13 -13.54 -20.64
N GLN A 346 -8.12 -12.91 -21.80
CA GLN A 346 -7.74 -11.52 -21.93
C GLN A 346 -8.98 -10.64 -21.92
N TYR A 347 -8.85 -9.50 -21.26
CA TYR A 347 -9.86 -8.46 -21.20
C TYR A 347 -9.24 -7.12 -21.59
N LEU A 348 -10.05 -6.27 -22.19
CA LEU A 348 -9.74 -4.86 -22.43
C LEU A 348 -10.50 -4.03 -21.41
N LEU A 349 -9.82 -3.05 -20.80
CA LEU A 349 -10.51 -2.05 -19.99
C LEU A 349 -11.23 -1.06 -20.92
N LYS A 350 -12.53 -0.83 -20.66
CA LYS A 350 -13.44 -0.09 -21.56
C LYS A 350 -13.02 1.35 -21.84
N ASP A 351 -12.39 2.04 -20.89
CA ASP A 351 -12.05 3.46 -20.99
C ASP A 351 -10.71 3.83 -20.31
N ILE A 352 -10.14 4.96 -20.74
CA ILE A 352 -8.89 5.58 -20.27
C ILE A 352 -9.13 6.37 -18.97
N TRP A 353 -9.46 5.72 -17.87
CA TRP A 353 -9.57 6.43 -16.60
C TRP A 353 -8.80 5.69 -15.52
N PHE A 354 -7.73 6.32 -15.03
CA PHE A 354 -7.05 5.94 -13.79
C PHE A 354 -7.81 6.48 -12.56
N ALA A 355 -9.13 6.64 -12.65
CA ALA A 355 -9.92 7.28 -11.61
C ALA A 355 -9.70 6.60 -10.25
N ARG A 356 -9.42 7.38 -9.21
CA ARG A 356 -9.58 6.92 -7.83
C ARG A 356 -11.08 6.89 -7.49
N GLU A 357 -11.45 6.10 -6.48
CA GLU A 357 -12.76 6.23 -5.83
C GLU A 357 -12.82 7.59 -5.12
N ASP A 358 -14.02 8.10 -4.82
CA ASP A 358 -14.21 9.36 -4.09
C ASP A 358 -13.56 9.33 -2.68
N ASP A 359 -13.19 8.14 -2.18
CA ASP A 359 -12.48 7.93 -0.92
C ASP A 359 -10.94 7.90 -1.04
N GLY A 360 -10.42 8.28 -2.22
CA GLY A 360 -8.99 8.33 -2.52
C GLY A 360 -8.32 6.95 -2.70
N LYS A 361 -9.08 5.84 -2.70
CA LYS A 361 -8.52 4.55 -3.08
C LYS A 361 -8.30 4.52 -4.60
N PRO A 362 -7.19 3.98 -5.10
CA PRO A 362 -7.07 3.76 -6.53
C PRO A 362 -8.19 2.82 -6.99
N ARG A 363 -8.94 3.15 -8.06
CA ARG A 363 -9.77 2.13 -8.69
C ARG A 363 -8.81 1.14 -9.34
N TRP A 364 -8.54 0.07 -8.61
CA TRP A 364 -8.09 -1.16 -9.22
C TRP A 364 -9.37 -1.80 -9.77
N PHE A 365 -9.82 -1.30 -10.93
CA PHE A 365 -11.02 -1.72 -11.69
C PHE A 365 -11.16 -3.23 -11.88
N GLU A 366 -10.09 -3.96 -11.58
CA GLU A 366 -9.97 -5.41 -11.65
C GLU A 366 -10.52 -6.13 -10.41
N LYS A 367 -11.02 -5.44 -9.37
CA LYS A 367 -11.50 -6.07 -8.12
C LYS A 367 -13.03 -6.26 -8.06
N GLU A 368 -13.81 -5.34 -8.63
CA GLU A 368 -15.26 -5.29 -8.47
C GLU A 368 -15.92 -5.47 -9.83
N ASP A 369 -16.47 -6.67 -10.04
CA ASP A 369 -17.40 -7.09 -11.10
C ASP A 369 -17.07 -6.70 -12.54
N GLY A 370 -16.94 -7.70 -13.42
CA GLY A 370 -16.45 -7.57 -14.80
C GLY A 370 -17.25 -6.67 -15.76
N GLU A 371 -18.12 -5.78 -15.26
CA GLU A 371 -18.85 -4.76 -16.00
C GLU A 371 -17.92 -3.86 -16.83
N MET A 372 -16.70 -3.61 -16.34
CA MET A 372 -15.68 -2.76 -16.99
C MET A 372 -14.69 -3.53 -17.87
N LEU A 373 -14.75 -4.86 -17.88
CA LEU A 373 -13.89 -5.73 -18.68
C LEU A 373 -14.62 -6.16 -19.96
N VAL A 374 -14.10 -5.78 -21.12
CA VAL A 374 -14.57 -6.32 -22.41
C VAL A 374 -13.77 -7.57 -22.71
N TYR A 375 -14.45 -8.68 -22.95
CA TYR A 375 -13.80 -9.92 -23.40
C TYR A 375 -12.95 -9.65 -24.65
N GLY A 376 -11.64 -9.84 -24.51
CA GLY A 376 -10.65 -9.63 -25.57
C GLY A 376 -10.30 -10.90 -26.34
N GLY A 377 -10.80 -12.07 -25.91
CA GLY A 377 -10.46 -13.37 -26.49
C GLY A 377 -9.64 -14.26 -25.55
N PRO A 378 -9.36 -15.50 -25.98
CA PRO A 378 -8.37 -16.34 -25.32
C PRO A 378 -6.97 -15.75 -25.53
N TYR A 379 -6.15 -15.77 -24.49
CA TYR A 379 -4.74 -15.44 -24.64
C TYR A 379 -4.01 -16.64 -25.25
N THR A 380 -3.55 -16.52 -26.51
CA THR A 380 -2.75 -17.55 -27.18
C THR A 380 -1.26 -17.27 -26.96
N TYR A 381 -0.52 -18.32 -26.61
CA TYR A 381 0.93 -18.28 -26.42
C TYR A 381 1.71 -18.25 -27.76
N ASP A 382 1.03 -17.94 -28.86
CA ASP A 382 1.50 -18.13 -30.24
C ASP A 382 2.27 -16.91 -30.76
N SER A 383 3.29 -16.52 -30.01
CA SER A 383 4.42 -15.79 -30.57
C SER A 383 5.67 -16.26 -29.84
N LEU A 384 6.64 -16.78 -30.60
CA LEU A 384 8.02 -17.15 -30.22
C LEU A 384 8.29 -18.66 -30.04
N SER A 385 8.29 -19.36 -31.18
CA SER A 385 9.37 -20.32 -31.48
C SER A 385 10.68 -19.59 -31.71
#